data_AF-A0AAV5KGP9-F1
#
_entry.id   AF-A0AAV5KGP9-F1
#
_cell.length_a   1.000
_cell.length_b   1.000
_cell.length_c   1.000
_cell.angle_alpha   90.00
_cell.angle_beta   90.00
_cell.angle_gamma   90.00
#
_symmetry.space_group_name_H-M   'P 1'
#
loop_
_entity.id
_entity.type
_entity.pdbx_description
1 polymer ?
#
loop_
_entity_poly.entity_id
_entity_poly.type
_entity_poly.pdbx_seq_one_letter_code
_entity_poly.pdbx_strand_id
1 'polypeptide(L)'
;MLPVTAMAATKKLSSLFPLLSLLCFISIFFLLSLSRRASISSPPKQSRVFQIASNGSYGVNNVGPCSGCDYSDGSWIYDPDARLERYDSSCKEIFKGWNCGLNNKSNAKEIIKWRWIPRNCPLPQLDPLKFLETYRDTNMGILSPGPCLVSGKIGKAGSFSKFQQLK
;
A
#
# COMPACT_ATOMS: atom_id res chain seq x y z
N MET A 1 50.99 69.17 3.35
CA MET A 1 51.56 68.13 4.24
C MET A 1 50.42 67.23 4.71
N LEU A 2 50.63 65.91 4.63
CA LEU A 2 49.73 64.75 4.85
C LEU A 2 48.99 64.73 6.22
N PRO A 3 47.99 63.83 6.51
CA PRO A 3 47.79 62.51 5.88
C PRO A 3 46.35 62.04 5.55
N VAL A 4 46.37 61.02 4.67
CA VAL A 4 45.35 60.05 4.31
C VAL A 4 45.10 59.10 5.48
N THR A 5 43.83 58.80 5.81
CA THR A 5 43.47 57.60 6.60
C THR A 5 42.51 56.74 5.81
N ALA A 6 43.04 55.63 5.27
CA ALA A 6 42.27 54.54 4.70
C ALA A 6 41.94 53.55 5.83
N MET A 7 40.65 53.28 6.04
CA MET A 7 40.18 52.15 6.85
C MET A 7 39.76 51.02 5.93
N ALA A 8 40.65 50.07 5.73
CA ALA A 8 40.35 48.77 5.17
C ALA A 8 39.74 47.87 6.26
N ALA A 9 38.59 47.24 6.00
CA ALA A 9 38.24 45.88 6.44
C ALA A 9 36.76 45.52 6.16
N THR A 10 36.46 45.07 4.94
CA THR A 10 35.17 44.44 4.59
C THR A 10 35.39 43.03 4.03
N LYS A 11 36.11 42.17 4.77
CA LYS A 11 36.32 40.76 4.37
C LYS A 11 35.68 39.72 5.30
N LYS A 12 35.17 40.11 6.48
CA LYS A 12 34.58 39.16 7.44
C LYS A 12 33.13 38.77 7.15
N LEU A 13 32.37 39.59 6.43
CA LEU A 13 30.94 39.33 6.19
C LEU A 13 30.67 38.29 5.09
N SER A 14 31.61 38.12 4.14
CA SER A 14 31.49 37.16 3.02
C SER A 14 31.70 35.70 3.46
N SER A 15 32.57 35.45 4.44
CA SER A 15 32.85 34.09 4.95
C SER A 15 31.72 33.53 5.83
N LEU A 16 30.81 34.38 6.32
CA LEU A 16 29.68 33.98 7.17
C LEU A 16 28.50 33.44 6.36
N PHE A 17 28.38 33.84 5.09
CA PHE A 17 27.31 33.37 4.20
C PHE A 17 27.32 31.84 3.96
N PRO A 18 28.46 31.19 3.62
CA PRO A 18 28.48 29.73 3.46
C PRO A 18 28.26 28.98 4.78
N LEU A 19 28.74 29.53 5.91
CA LEU A 19 28.51 28.96 7.24
C LEU A 19 27.03 29.03 7.64
N LEU A 20 26.37 30.15 7.38
CA LEU A 20 24.94 30.33 7.65
C LEU A 20 24.10 29.40 6.75
N SER A 21 24.47 29.26 5.48
CA SER A 21 23.82 28.33 4.55
C SER A 21 23.95 26.87 5.03
N LEU A 22 25.14 26.45 5.49
CA LEU A 22 25.37 25.11 6.01
C LEU A 22 24.56 24.85 7.30
N LEU A 23 24.53 25.81 8.23
CA LEU A 23 23.73 25.71 9.45
C LEU A 23 22.24 25.57 9.16
N CYS A 24 21.72 26.33 8.18
CA CYS A 24 20.34 26.21 7.72
C CYS A 24 20.06 24.83 7.13
N PHE A 25 20.96 24.30 6.29
CA PHE A 25 20.80 22.99 5.66
C PHE A 25 20.76 21.86 6.70
N ILE A 26 21.65 21.89 7.69
CA ILE A 26 21.69 20.90 8.79
C ILE A 26 20.42 20.97 9.62
N SER A 27 19.95 22.17 9.98
CA SER A 27 18.70 22.37 10.71
C SER A 27 17.49 21.77 9.95
N ILE A 28 17.37 22.07 8.65
CA ILE A 28 16.30 21.52 7.81
C ILE A 28 16.39 19.99 7.73
N PHE A 29 17.57 19.42 7.55
CA PHE A 29 17.76 17.96 7.50
C PHE A 29 17.35 17.27 8.81
N PHE A 30 17.69 17.86 9.96
CA PHE A 30 17.26 17.36 11.28
C PHE A 30 15.74 17.48 11.44
N LEU A 31 15.12 18.60 11.07
CA LEU A 31 13.67 18.77 11.12
C LEU A 31 12.93 17.76 10.22
N LEU A 32 13.45 17.48 9.02
CA LEU A 32 12.91 16.47 8.11
C LEU A 32 13.10 15.02 8.62
N SER A 33 14.14 14.79 9.43
CA SER A 33 14.39 13.50 10.06
C SER A 33 13.49 13.29 11.28
N LEU A 34 13.28 14.34 12.09
CA LEU A 34 12.34 14.34 13.20
C LEU A 34 10.89 14.23 12.72
N SER A 35 10.52 14.90 11.63
CA SER A 35 9.18 14.79 11.05
C SER A 35 8.92 13.39 10.49
N ARG A 36 9.92 12.74 9.87
CA ARG A 36 9.83 11.31 9.50
C ARG A 36 9.64 10.41 10.70
N ARG A 37 10.35 10.64 11.81
CA ARG A 37 10.14 9.91 13.08
C ARG A 37 8.76 10.15 13.68
N ALA A 38 8.25 11.38 13.65
CA ALA A 38 6.91 11.71 14.15
C ALA A 38 5.81 11.06 13.30
N SER A 39 5.99 10.96 11.99
CA SER A 39 5.09 10.21 11.10
C SER A 39 5.06 8.71 11.42
N ILE A 40 6.21 8.13 11.78
CA ILE A 40 6.31 6.71 12.19
C ILE A 40 5.73 6.50 13.60
N SER A 41 5.81 7.50 14.48
CA SER A 41 5.29 7.47 15.86
C SER A 41 3.83 7.94 15.98
N SER A 42 3.07 7.98 14.89
CA SER A 42 1.64 8.22 14.99
C SER A 42 1.01 7.05 15.78
N PRO A 43 0.26 7.31 16.87
CA PRO A 43 -0.53 6.25 17.50
C PRO A 43 -1.46 5.66 16.44
N PRO A 44 -1.75 4.35 16.46
CA PRO A 44 -2.51 3.72 15.40
C PRO A 44 -3.84 4.46 15.27
N LYS A 45 -4.03 5.17 14.15
CA LYS A 45 -5.34 5.67 13.76
C LYS A 45 -6.23 4.44 13.78
N GLN A 46 -7.21 4.47 14.68
CA GLN A 46 -8.18 3.41 14.91
C GLN A 46 -8.73 2.98 13.57
N SER A 47 -8.18 1.90 13.04
CA SER A 47 -8.71 1.24 11.88
C SER A 47 -10.08 0.78 12.33
N ARG A 48 -11.14 1.28 11.68
CA ARG A 48 -12.46 0.65 11.81
C ARG A 48 -12.30 -0.75 11.22
N VAL A 49 -11.82 -1.67 12.04
CA VAL A 49 -11.89 -3.10 11.79
C VAL A 49 -13.35 -3.36 11.53
N PHE A 50 -13.64 -3.88 10.34
CA PHE A 50 -14.93 -4.46 10.05
C PHE A 50 -15.12 -5.60 11.07
N GLN A 51 -15.85 -5.32 12.15
CA GLN A 51 -16.25 -6.31 13.13
C GLN A 51 -17.21 -7.25 12.40
N ILE A 52 -16.65 -8.30 11.80
CA ILE A 52 -17.45 -9.45 11.39
C ILE A 52 -17.90 -10.08 12.70
N ALA A 53 -19.11 -9.77 13.13
CA ALA A 53 -19.81 -10.56 14.12
C ALA A 53 -20.04 -11.95 13.50
N SER A 54 -19.04 -12.83 13.58
CA SER A 54 -19.24 -14.25 13.40
C SER A 54 -19.75 -14.79 14.73
N ASN A 55 -21.04 -15.14 14.79
CA ASN A 55 -21.55 -16.08 15.77
C ASN A 55 -20.81 -17.41 15.57
N GLY A 56 -19.68 -17.55 16.25
CA GLY A 56 -18.80 -18.71 16.18
C GLY A 56 -17.86 -18.63 17.37
N SER A 57 -18.24 -19.31 18.44
CA SER A 57 -17.49 -19.40 19.70
C SER A 57 -16.14 -20.07 19.49
N TYR A 58 -15.12 -19.31 19.10
CA TYR A 58 -13.73 -19.70 19.34
C TYR A 58 -13.19 -18.80 20.45
N GLY A 59 -12.97 -19.40 21.62
CA GLY A 59 -12.45 -18.72 22.79
C GLY A 59 -11.08 -18.10 22.49
N VAL A 60 -11.05 -16.78 22.30
CA VAL A 60 -9.82 -16.00 22.29
C VAL A 60 -9.52 -15.66 23.75
N ASN A 61 -8.65 -16.47 24.37
CA ASN A 61 -8.00 -16.08 25.60
C ASN A 61 -7.08 -14.89 25.29
N ASN A 62 -7.39 -13.72 25.87
CA ASN A 62 -6.54 -12.54 26.08
C ASN A 62 -5.40 -12.35 25.08
N VAL A 63 -5.69 -11.74 23.93
CA VAL A 63 -4.66 -11.02 23.16
C VAL A 63 -4.77 -9.56 23.57
N GLY A 64 -3.68 -9.02 24.11
CA GLY A 64 -3.54 -7.63 24.53
C GLY A 64 -3.84 -6.63 23.40
N PRO A 65 -3.74 -5.31 23.65
CA PRO A 65 -4.15 -4.27 22.71
C PRO A 65 -3.56 -4.54 21.33
N CYS A 66 -4.42 -4.83 20.35
CA CYS A 66 -4.03 -5.30 19.04
C CYS A 66 -3.02 -4.35 18.40
N SER A 67 -1.73 -4.68 18.50
CA SER A 67 -0.77 -4.33 17.47
C SER A 67 -1.38 -4.78 16.15
N GLY A 68 -1.57 -3.88 15.18
CA GLY A 68 -2.13 -4.23 13.89
C GLY A 68 -1.42 -5.46 13.30
N CYS A 69 -2.17 -6.37 12.69
CA CYS A 69 -1.53 -7.52 12.06
C CYS A 69 -0.74 -7.07 10.84
N ASP A 70 0.53 -7.46 10.77
CA ASP A 70 1.32 -7.34 9.56
C ASP A 70 0.98 -8.49 8.61
N TYR A 71 0.14 -8.22 7.61
CA TYR A 71 -0.23 -9.19 6.58
C TYR A 71 0.90 -9.46 5.57
N SER A 72 1.99 -8.68 5.61
CA SER A 72 3.15 -8.80 4.72
C SER A 72 4.18 -9.80 5.23
N ASP A 73 4.16 -10.13 6.53
CA ASP A 73 5.00 -11.19 7.12
C ASP A 73 4.24 -12.51 7.19
N GLY A 74 4.69 -13.48 6.40
CA GLY A 74 4.04 -14.77 6.25
C GLY A 74 4.80 -15.70 5.33
N SER A 75 4.14 -16.77 4.90
CA SER A 75 4.70 -17.73 3.97
C SER A 75 3.66 -18.24 2.98
N TRP A 76 4.15 -18.73 1.84
CA TRP A 76 3.35 -19.47 0.89
C TRP A 76 3.25 -20.93 1.32
N ILE A 77 2.02 -21.43 1.40
CA ILE A 77 1.73 -22.84 1.63
C ILE A 77 1.08 -23.46 0.40
N TYR A 78 1.38 -24.72 0.14
CA TYR A 78 0.70 -25.48 -0.90
C TYR A 78 -0.58 -26.08 -0.31
N ASP A 79 -1.70 -25.82 -0.98
CA ASP A 79 -3.03 -26.29 -0.59
C ASP A 79 -3.63 -27.07 -1.78
N PRO A 80 -3.64 -28.42 -1.74
CA PRO A 80 -4.15 -29.23 -2.83
C PRO A 80 -5.67 -29.05 -3.05
N ASP A 81 -6.39 -28.63 -2.01
CA ASP A 81 -7.84 -28.42 -1.99
C ASP A 81 -8.23 -26.95 -2.18
N ALA A 82 -7.25 -26.10 -2.51
CA ALA A 82 -7.49 -24.70 -2.83
C ALA A 82 -8.60 -24.60 -3.88
N ARG A 83 -9.67 -23.87 -3.54
CA ARG A 83 -10.87 -23.74 -4.39
C ARG A 83 -10.50 -23.16 -5.75
N LEU A 84 -10.37 -24.04 -6.75
CA LEU A 84 -10.04 -23.71 -8.14
C LEU A 84 -11.07 -22.78 -8.77
N GLU A 85 -12.29 -22.74 -8.23
CA GLU A 85 -13.41 -21.91 -8.70
C GLU A 85 -13.12 -20.40 -8.72
N ARG A 86 -12.09 -19.92 -8.02
CA ARG A 86 -11.71 -18.49 -8.04
C ARG A 86 -11.01 -18.07 -9.33
N TYR A 87 -10.38 -19.00 -10.05
CA TYR A 87 -9.70 -18.72 -11.30
C TYR A 87 -10.30 -19.61 -12.39
N ASP A 88 -11.18 -19.03 -13.20
CA ASP A 88 -11.76 -19.71 -14.35
C ASP A 88 -11.18 -19.14 -15.65
N SER A 89 -10.59 -20.02 -16.46
CA SER A 89 -10.14 -19.67 -17.80
C SER A 89 -11.25 -19.14 -18.70
N SER A 90 -12.53 -19.47 -18.45
CA SER A 90 -13.67 -19.00 -19.23
C SER A 90 -14.11 -17.55 -18.89
N CYS A 91 -13.58 -16.98 -17.80
CA CYS A 91 -13.93 -15.63 -17.34
C CYS A 91 -13.51 -14.55 -18.34
N LYS A 92 -14.50 -13.75 -18.78
CA LYS A 92 -14.33 -12.73 -19.84
C LYS A 92 -13.65 -11.46 -19.31
N GLU A 93 -13.71 -11.25 -18.00
CA GLU A 93 -13.16 -10.09 -17.30
C GLU A 93 -11.65 -10.19 -17.13
N ILE A 94 -11.07 -11.40 -17.19
CA ILE A 94 -9.62 -11.58 -17.17
C ILE A 94 -9.07 -11.11 -18.52
N PHE A 95 -8.14 -10.15 -18.49
CA PHE A 95 -7.44 -9.71 -19.69
C PHE A 95 -6.78 -10.90 -20.40
N LYS A 96 -6.97 -11.02 -21.72
CA LYS A 96 -6.51 -12.18 -22.50
C LYS A 96 -5.03 -12.51 -22.30
N GLY A 97 -4.16 -11.50 -22.23
CA GLY A 97 -2.72 -11.70 -22.00
C GLY A 97 -2.38 -12.22 -20.59
N TRP A 98 -3.29 -12.09 -19.62
CA TRP A 98 -3.10 -12.55 -18.24
C TRP A 98 -3.81 -13.88 -17.95
N ASN A 99 -4.64 -14.38 -18.87
CA ASN A 99 -5.34 -15.64 -18.69
C ASN A 99 -4.41 -16.83 -19.00
N CYS A 100 -3.63 -17.26 -18.00
CA CYS A 100 -2.70 -18.38 -18.11
C CYS A 100 -3.36 -19.70 -18.53
N GLY A 101 -4.59 -19.94 -18.08
CA GLY A 101 -5.38 -21.12 -18.47
C GLY A 101 -5.72 -21.13 -19.95
N LEU A 102 -6.23 -20.01 -20.49
CA LEU A 102 -6.50 -19.87 -21.93
C LEU A 102 -5.23 -19.90 -22.77
N ASN A 103 -4.13 -19.38 -22.24
CA ASN A 103 -2.84 -19.32 -22.95
C ASN A 103 -2.02 -20.62 -22.81
N ASN A 104 -2.63 -21.73 -22.39
CA ASN A 104 -2.02 -23.05 -22.27
C ASN A 104 -0.69 -23.07 -21.48
N LYS A 105 -0.58 -22.25 -20.42
CA LYS A 105 0.60 -22.29 -19.55
C LYS A 105 0.63 -23.61 -18.77
N SER A 106 1.70 -24.39 -18.95
CA SER A 106 1.83 -25.77 -18.45
C SER A 106 1.54 -25.93 -16.95
N ASN A 107 2.06 -25.03 -16.12
CA ASN A 107 1.88 -25.07 -14.66
C ASN A 107 0.77 -24.12 -14.14
N ALA A 108 -0.17 -23.70 -14.99
CA ALA A 108 -1.27 -22.81 -14.56
C ALA A 108 -2.10 -23.41 -13.40
N LYS A 109 -2.39 -24.72 -13.46
CA LYS A 109 -3.16 -25.43 -12.43
C LYS A 109 -2.40 -25.61 -11.11
N GLU A 110 -1.07 -25.56 -11.14
CA GLU A 110 -0.25 -25.72 -9.94
C GLU A 110 -0.08 -24.40 -9.21
N ILE A 111 0.03 -23.28 -9.94
CA ILE A 111 0.21 -21.95 -9.36
C ILE A 111 -0.98 -21.57 -8.47
N ILE A 112 -2.20 -21.90 -8.89
CA ILE A 112 -3.44 -21.57 -8.15
C ILE A 112 -3.62 -22.36 -6.84
N LYS A 113 -2.76 -23.34 -6.56
CA LYS A 113 -2.76 -24.13 -5.33
C LYS A 113 -1.93 -23.51 -4.21
N TRP A 114 -1.20 -22.43 -4.49
CA TRP A 114 -0.41 -21.74 -3.47
C TRP A 114 -1.25 -20.67 -2.78
N ARG A 115 -1.21 -20.64 -1.43
CA ARG A 115 -1.90 -19.64 -0.60
C ARG A 115 -0.93 -18.95 0.34
N TRP A 116 -1.05 -17.64 0.47
CA TRP A 116 -0.32 -16.84 1.45
C TRP A 116 -0.98 -16.94 2.84
N ILE A 117 -0.18 -17.21 3.89
CA ILE A 117 -0.62 -17.21 5.29
C ILE A 117 0.27 -16.25 6.11
N PRO A 118 -0.31 -15.20 6.73
CA PRO A 118 0.40 -14.34 7.66
C PRO A 118 0.83 -15.10 8.93
N ARG A 119 1.97 -14.74 9.50
CA ARG A 119 2.56 -15.46 10.65
C ARG A 119 1.74 -15.33 11.93
N ASN A 120 1.25 -14.13 12.22
CA ASN A 120 0.78 -13.76 13.56
C ASN A 120 -0.74 -13.55 13.66
N CYS A 121 -1.49 -13.76 12.57
CA CYS A 121 -2.95 -13.63 12.58
C CYS A 121 -3.63 -14.42 11.46
N PRO A 122 -4.92 -14.76 11.63
CA PRO A 122 -5.71 -15.34 10.55
C PRO A 122 -6.04 -14.30 9.47
N LEU A 123 -5.84 -14.65 8.21
CA LEU A 123 -6.38 -13.90 7.07
C LEU A 123 -7.79 -14.44 6.74
N PRO A 124 -8.87 -13.66 6.93
CA PRO A 124 -10.22 -14.15 6.64
C PRO A 124 -10.39 -14.45 5.15
N GLN A 125 -11.23 -15.45 4.84
CA GLN A 125 -11.57 -15.73 3.44
C GLN A 125 -12.35 -14.56 2.84
N LEU A 126 -12.00 -14.17 1.62
CA LEU A 126 -12.76 -13.18 0.86
C LEU A 126 -14.12 -13.76 0.49
N ASP A 127 -15.19 -13.07 0.89
CA ASP A 127 -16.54 -13.23 0.35
C ASP A 127 -16.73 -12.19 -0.76
N PRO A 128 -16.69 -12.62 -2.04
CA PRO A 128 -16.78 -11.69 -3.16
C PRO A 128 -18.12 -10.96 -3.20
N LEU A 129 -19.22 -11.66 -2.88
CA LEU A 129 -20.56 -11.06 -2.94
C LEU A 129 -20.70 -9.98 -1.89
N LYS A 130 -20.32 -10.28 -0.64
CA LYS A 130 -20.34 -9.31 0.45
C LYS A 130 -19.43 -8.11 0.17
N PHE A 131 -18.25 -8.33 -0.40
CA PHE A 131 -17.36 -7.24 -0.80
C PHE A 131 -18.03 -6.32 -1.83
N LEU A 132 -18.59 -6.90 -2.90
CA LEU A 132 -19.23 -6.14 -3.98
C LEU A 132 -20.49 -5.41 -3.52
N GLU A 133 -21.24 -5.96 -2.57
CA GLU A 133 -22.37 -5.29 -1.94
C GLU A 133 -21.94 -4.13 -1.05
N THR A 134 -20.91 -4.35 -0.23
CA THR A 134 -20.37 -3.33 0.70
C THR A 134 -19.85 -2.11 -0.06
N TYR A 135 -19.22 -2.32 -1.22
CA TYR A 135 -18.64 -1.26 -2.04
C TYR A 135 -19.47 -0.93 -3.28
N ARG A 136 -20.76 -1.31 -3.31
CA ARG A 136 -21.66 -0.96 -4.41
C ARG A 136 -21.70 0.55 -4.62
N ASP A 137 -21.71 0.97 -5.87
CA ASP A 137 -21.74 2.38 -6.27
C ASP A 137 -20.49 3.21 -5.88
N THR A 138 -19.43 2.55 -5.41
CA THR A 138 -18.14 3.19 -5.13
C THR A 138 -17.22 3.11 -6.35
N ASN A 139 -16.45 4.17 -6.60
CA ASN A 139 -15.37 4.15 -7.60
C ASN A 139 -14.09 3.65 -6.93
N MET A 140 -13.47 2.62 -7.49
CA MET A 140 -12.16 2.13 -7.08
C MET A 140 -11.21 2.18 -8.26
N GLY A 141 -9.95 2.54 -7.99
CA GLY A 141 -8.92 2.55 -9.00
C GLY A 141 -7.56 2.17 -8.43
N ILE A 142 -6.72 1.64 -9.31
CA ILE A 142 -5.33 1.30 -9.02
C ILE A 142 -4.47 2.43 -9.56
N LEU A 143 -3.78 3.13 -8.67
CA LEU A 143 -2.76 4.12 -9.03
C LEU A 143 -1.49 3.35 -9.42
N SER A 144 -1.07 3.47 -10.67
CA SER A 144 0.21 2.94 -11.15
C SER A 144 1.15 4.11 -11.48
N PRO A 145 2.47 4.00 -11.24
CA PRO A 145 3.43 4.97 -11.75
C PRO A 145 3.50 4.87 -13.28
N GLY A 146 2.70 5.68 -13.99
CA GLY A 146 2.60 5.69 -15.45
C GLY A 146 1.26 6.26 -15.92
N PRO A 147 1.02 6.39 -17.25
CA PRO A 147 -0.24 6.90 -17.80
C PRO A 147 -1.43 5.94 -17.59
N CYS A 148 -1.17 4.73 -17.09
CA CYS A 148 -2.19 3.72 -16.85
C CYS A 148 -2.91 3.96 -15.52
N LEU A 149 -3.84 4.92 -15.50
CA LEU A 149 -4.85 4.96 -14.44
C LEU A 149 -5.95 3.94 -14.77
N VAL A 150 -6.07 2.93 -13.91
CA VAL A 150 -7.17 1.97 -13.98
C VAL A 150 -8.21 2.39 -12.96
N SER A 151 -9.38 2.88 -13.42
CA SER A 151 -10.50 3.27 -12.57
C SER A 151 -11.79 2.62 -13.08
N GLY A 152 -12.67 2.22 -12.16
CA GLY A 152 -13.97 1.66 -12.50
C GLY A 152 -14.97 1.81 -11.36
N LYS A 153 -16.27 1.82 -11.71
CA LYS A 153 -17.37 1.81 -10.74
C LYS A 153 -17.85 0.39 -10.51
N ILE A 154 -18.03 0.00 -9.25
CA ILE A 154 -18.64 -1.30 -8.90
C ILE A 154 -20.16 -1.21 -9.13
N GLY A 155 -20.64 -1.87 -10.18
CA GLY A 155 -22.06 -1.92 -10.53
C GLY A 155 -22.86 -2.99 -9.77
N LYS A 156 -24.17 -3.07 -10.05
CA LYS A 156 -25.17 -3.90 -9.34
C LYS A 156 -24.99 -5.43 -9.42
N ALA A 157 -23.95 -5.93 -10.11
CA ALA A 157 -23.64 -7.36 -10.21
C ALA A 157 -22.14 -7.65 -10.11
N GLY A 158 -21.36 -6.76 -9.48
CA GLY A 158 -19.91 -6.90 -9.40
C GLY A 158 -19.15 -6.60 -10.68
N SER A 159 -19.86 -6.15 -11.72
CA SER A 159 -19.23 -5.69 -12.96
C SER A 159 -18.50 -4.37 -12.69
N PHE A 160 -17.17 -4.39 -12.84
CA PHE A 160 -16.38 -3.18 -12.97
C PHE A 160 -16.75 -2.51 -14.29
N SER A 161 -17.32 -1.32 -14.22
CA SER A 161 -17.60 -0.53 -15.41
C SER A 161 -16.27 -0.14 -16.06
N LYS A 162 -15.91 -0.89 -17.11
CA LYS A 162 -14.94 -0.57 -18.16
C LYS A 162 -13.56 -0.08 -17.68
N PHE A 163 -12.56 -0.97 -17.76
CA PHE A 163 -11.15 -0.59 -17.72
C PHE A 163 -10.85 0.38 -18.87
N GLN A 164 -10.84 1.68 -18.60
CA GLN A 164 -10.52 2.68 -19.59
C GLN A 164 -9.00 2.88 -19.60
N GLN A 165 -8.33 2.31 -20.59
CA GLN A 165 -6.97 2.71 -20.97
C GLN A 165 -7.07 4.17 -21.42
N LEU A 166 -6.70 5.12 -20.55
CA LEU A 166 -6.45 6.48 -21.00
C LEU A 166 -5.14 6.43 -21.79
N LYS A 167 -5.28 6.52 -23.11
CA LYS A 167 -4.15 6.62 -24.04
C LYS A 167 -3.51 8.00 -23.95
#